data_AF-A0A9W9X894-F1
#
_entry.id   AF-A0A9W9X894-F1
#
_cell.length_a   1.000
_cell.length_b   1.000
_cell.length_c   1.000
_cell.angle_alpha   90.00
_cell.angle_beta   90.00
_cell.angle_gamma   90.00
#
_symmetry.space_group_name_H-M   'P 1'
#
loop_
_entity.id
_entity.type
_entity.pdbx_description
1 polymer ?
#
loop_
_entity_poly.entity_id
_entity_poly.type
_entity_poly.pdbx_seq_one_letter_code
_entity_poly.pdbx_strand_id
1 'polypeptide(L)'
;MSSTNNIAFTAPINPPRRNTQTFVPGAIQFTRVISDSVDPSTGNPVTVREVLFRETQKTVQETVTAFEPTRVDFEQPDGSKISNVISQGANAELYMTYIFEWRHPGVSQVELAALLEKEKKMSQMAVEGTIKVLRELVEEKKL
;
A
#
# COMPACT_ATOMS: atom_id res chain seq x y z
N MET A 1 -4.77 6.53 -25.20
CA MET A 1 -5.56 5.73 -24.23
C MET A 1 -4.75 5.63 -22.95
N SER A 2 -5.38 5.67 -21.77
CA SER A 2 -4.67 5.53 -20.49
C SER A 2 -4.09 4.13 -20.37
N SER A 3 -2.80 4.02 -20.02
CA SER A 3 -2.10 2.78 -19.75
C SER A 3 -2.02 2.53 -18.24
N THR A 4 -3.15 2.73 -17.55
CA THR A 4 -3.22 2.75 -16.09
C THR A 4 -4.30 1.80 -15.60
N ASN A 5 -3.99 0.98 -14.60
CA ASN A 5 -4.96 0.18 -13.88
C ASN A 5 -5.25 0.83 -12.53
N ASN A 6 -6.53 1.09 -12.28
CA ASN A 6 -7.01 1.69 -11.04
C ASN A 6 -7.81 0.65 -10.25
N ILE A 7 -7.35 0.33 -9.05
CA ILE A 7 -7.92 -0.74 -8.23
C ILE A 7 -8.05 -0.24 -6.80
N ALA A 8 -9.18 -0.49 -6.16
CA ALA A 8 -9.34 -0.32 -4.73
C ALA A 8 -9.88 -1.62 -4.14
N PHE A 9 -9.29 -2.06 -3.03
CA PHE A 9 -9.79 -3.19 -2.26
C PHE A 9 -9.91 -2.81 -0.80
N THR A 10 -11.05 -3.15 -0.20
CA THR A 10 -11.39 -2.80 1.18
C THR A 10 -11.76 -4.04 1.96
N ALA A 11 -11.23 -4.18 3.17
CA ALA A 11 -11.62 -5.22 4.11
C ALA A 11 -11.74 -4.67 5.55
N PRO A 12 -12.63 -5.24 6.37
CA PRO A 12 -12.77 -4.85 7.77
C PRO A 12 -11.56 -5.33 8.59
N ILE A 13 -11.03 -4.46 9.44
CA ILE A 13 -9.88 -4.77 10.33
C ILE A 13 -10.33 -5.64 11.52
N ASN A 14 -11.61 -5.57 11.87
CA ASN A 14 -12.17 -5.93 13.18
C ASN A 14 -11.54 -7.15 13.89
N PRO A 15 -11.26 -7.00 15.21
CA PRO A 15 -11.58 -5.86 16.07
C PRO A 15 -10.76 -4.59 15.75
N PRO A 16 -11.36 -3.39 15.87
CA PRO A 16 -10.75 -2.13 15.39
C PRO A 16 -9.52 -1.74 16.23
N ARG A 17 -8.35 -1.55 15.61
CA ARG A 17 -7.15 -0.98 16.27
C ARG A 17 -6.40 -0.01 15.36
N ARG A 18 -5.83 1.05 15.95
CA ARG A 18 -5.36 2.27 15.26
C ARG A 18 -3.87 2.29 14.89
N ASN A 19 -3.10 1.26 15.24
CA ASN A 19 -1.66 1.20 14.95
C ASN A 19 -1.39 0.15 13.87
N THR A 20 -1.55 0.54 12.60
CA THR A 20 -1.43 -0.39 11.45
C THR A 20 -0.26 -0.07 10.53
N GLN A 21 0.78 0.58 11.04
CA GLN A 21 2.01 0.79 10.28
C GLN A 21 2.86 -0.48 10.31
N THR A 22 2.38 -1.56 9.68
CA THR A 22 3.15 -2.82 9.65
C THR A 22 2.87 -3.63 8.38
N PHE A 23 3.91 -3.71 7.57
CA PHE A 23 4.25 -4.65 6.48
C PHE A 23 3.15 -5.27 5.59
N VAL A 24 3.48 -5.37 4.30
CA VAL A 24 2.84 -6.30 3.35
C VAL A 24 3.79 -7.51 3.18
N PRO A 25 3.82 -8.46 4.14
CA PRO A 25 4.90 -9.46 4.22
C PRO A 25 4.91 -10.44 3.04
N GLY A 26 3.79 -10.59 2.33
CA GLY A 26 3.71 -11.44 1.14
C GLY A 26 4.40 -10.83 -0.09
N ALA A 27 4.32 -9.50 -0.27
CA ALA A 27 4.75 -8.84 -1.50
C ALA A 27 6.17 -8.26 -1.41
N ILE A 28 6.56 -7.80 -0.21
CA ILE A 28 7.84 -7.11 0.01
C ILE A 28 8.84 -8.09 0.63
N GLN A 29 10.03 -8.18 0.03
CA GLN A 29 11.13 -8.97 0.57
C GLN A 29 11.99 -8.15 1.53
N PHE A 30 12.25 -6.88 1.19
CA PHE A 30 13.11 -6.00 1.99
C PHE A 30 12.76 -4.53 1.74
N THR A 31 13.00 -3.69 2.75
CA THR A 31 12.91 -2.23 2.64
C THR A 31 14.14 -1.57 3.24
N ARG A 32 14.67 -0.53 2.60
CA ARG A 32 15.75 0.31 3.12
C ARG A 32 15.34 1.77 3.09
N VAL A 33 15.32 2.42 4.25
CA VAL A 33 15.15 3.88 4.32
C VAL A 33 16.39 4.56 3.77
N ILE A 34 16.20 5.50 2.86
CA ILE A 34 17.25 6.35 2.29
C ILE A 34 17.30 7.68 3.03
N SER A 35 16.14 8.30 3.27
CA SER A 35 16.04 9.56 3.99
C SER A 35 14.67 9.72 4.64
N ASP A 36 14.66 10.51 5.71
CA ASP A 36 13.45 10.99 6.38
C ASP A 36 13.45 12.52 6.36
N SER A 37 12.26 13.10 6.24
CA SER A 37 12.04 14.54 6.11
C SER A 37 10.61 14.91 6.52
N VAL A 38 10.32 16.19 6.50
CA VAL A 38 8.96 16.72 6.70
C VAL A 38 8.66 17.62 5.51
N ASP A 39 7.49 17.42 4.89
CA ASP A 39 7.03 18.31 3.83
C ASP A 39 6.77 19.71 4.42
N PRO A 40 7.47 20.76 3.97
CA PRO A 40 7.34 22.09 4.54
C PRO A 40 5.97 22.74 4.25
N SER A 41 5.24 22.26 3.25
CA SER A 41 3.93 22.81 2.88
C SER A 41 2.79 22.20 3.68
N THR A 42 2.90 20.91 4.03
CA THR A 42 1.84 20.16 4.71
C THR A 42 2.16 19.79 6.15
N GLY A 43 3.45 19.80 6.54
CA GLY A 43 3.92 19.33 7.84
C GLY A 43 3.95 17.81 7.98
N ASN A 44 3.67 17.06 6.92
CA ASN A 44 3.59 15.60 6.97
C ASN A 44 4.98 14.96 6.95
N PRO A 45 5.20 13.86 7.69
CA PRO A 45 6.40 13.04 7.55
C PRO A 45 6.53 12.47 6.13
N VAL A 46 7.72 12.58 5.56
CA VAL A 46 8.07 12.03 4.25
C VAL A 46 9.32 11.16 4.37
N THR A 47 9.20 9.89 4.00
CA THR A 47 10.30 8.92 3.95
C THR A 47 10.56 8.53 2.51
N VAL A 48 11.80 8.65 2.04
CA VAL A 48 12.24 8.03 0.79
C VAL A 48 12.84 6.68 1.13
N ARG A 49 12.34 5.60 0.52
CA ARG A 49 12.85 4.24 0.76
C ARG A 49 12.97 3.45 -0.53
N GLU A 50 13.86 2.46 -0.51
CA GLU A 50 13.86 1.39 -1.50
C GLU A 50 13.09 0.19 -0.99
N VAL A 51 12.38 -0.46 -1.91
CA VAL A 51 11.61 -1.67 -1.67
C VAL A 51 12.04 -2.72 -2.69
N LEU A 52 12.42 -3.90 -2.20
CA LEU A 52 12.64 -5.08 -3.04
C LEU A 52 11.36 -5.92 -3.05
N PHE A 53 10.73 -6.03 -4.21
CA PHE A 53 9.54 -6.86 -4.38
C PHE A 53 9.91 -8.33 -4.56
N ARG A 54 9.26 -9.21 -3.79
CA ARG A 54 9.57 -10.64 -3.75
C ARG A 54 9.32 -11.34 -5.09
N GLU A 55 8.19 -11.04 -5.74
CA GLU A 55 7.80 -11.75 -6.96
C GLU A 55 8.66 -11.35 -8.16
N THR A 56 8.93 -10.06 -8.32
CA THR A 56 9.62 -9.53 -9.50
C THR A 56 11.13 -9.42 -9.32
N GLN A 57 11.62 -9.52 -8.08
CA GLN A 57 13.01 -9.22 -7.70
C GLN A 57 13.46 -7.83 -8.15
N LYS A 58 12.51 -6.91 -8.34
CA LYS A 58 12.80 -5.52 -8.70
C LYS A 58 12.92 -4.68 -7.44
N THR A 59 13.91 -3.80 -7.44
CA THR A 59 14.05 -2.73 -6.46
C THR A 59 13.40 -1.47 -7.01
N VAL A 60 12.53 -0.84 -6.22
CA VAL A 60 11.90 0.43 -6.54
C VAL A 60 12.18 1.40 -5.40
N GLN A 61 12.62 2.61 -5.74
CA GLN A 61 12.67 3.72 -4.79
C GLN A 61 11.31 4.42 -4.80
N GLU A 62 10.67 4.54 -3.65
CA GLU A 62 9.39 5.21 -3.51
C GLU A 62 9.46 6.31 -2.46
N THR A 63 8.67 7.36 -2.69
CA THR A 63 8.44 8.44 -1.72
C THR A 63 7.19 8.09 -0.94
N VAL A 64 7.29 8.06 0.38
CA VAL A 64 6.22 7.70 1.31
C VAL A 64 5.82 8.92 2.11
N THR A 65 4.56 9.32 2.04
CA THR A 65 4.03 10.45 2.82
C THR A 65 2.99 9.95 3.81
N ALA A 66 3.21 10.20 5.09
CA ALA A 66 2.29 9.81 6.16
C ALA A 66 1.28 10.93 6.43
N PHE A 67 0.00 10.62 6.30
CA PHE A 67 -1.14 11.48 6.65
C PHE A 67 -1.83 10.90 7.89
N GLU A 68 -1.12 11.00 9.02
CA GLU A 68 -1.56 10.40 10.26
C GLU A 68 -2.88 11.02 10.77
N PRO A 69 -3.78 10.22 11.37
CA PRO A 69 -3.65 8.79 11.67
C PRO A 69 -4.27 7.86 10.59
N THR A 70 -4.61 8.39 9.41
CA THR A 70 -5.61 7.74 8.54
C THR A 70 -5.05 7.17 7.25
N ARG A 71 -3.93 7.68 6.75
CA ARG A 71 -3.46 7.30 5.42
C ARG A 71 -1.95 7.36 5.31
N VAL A 72 -1.40 6.47 4.49
CA VAL A 72 -0.03 6.57 3.98
C VAL A 72 -0.09 6.45 2.46
N ASP A 73 0.54 7.39 1.77
CA ASP A 73 0.65 7.40 0.32
C ASP A 73 2.08 7.03 -0.10
N PHE A 74 2.19 6.25 -1.17
CA PHE A 74 3.43 5.80 -1.79
C PHE A 74 3.43 6.27 -3.24
N GLU A 75 4.49 6.91 -3.68
CA GLU A 75 4.69 7.34 -5.06
C GLU A 75 5.96 6.72 -5.63
N GLN A 76 5.83 6.04 -6.77
CA GLN A 76 6.92 5.38 -7.47
C GLN A 76 7.43 6.23 -8.65
N PRO A 77 8.65 6.00 -9.17
CA PRO A 77 9.27 6.87 -10.16
C PRO A 77 8.57 6.85 -11.53
N ASP A 78 7.81 5.80 -11.83
CA ASP A 78 6.96 5.69 -13.01
C ASP A 78 5.62 6.47 -12.88
N GLY A 79 5.41 7.10 -11.73
CA GLY A 79 4.19 7.81 -11.36
C GLY A 79 3.08 6.91 -10.83
N SER A 80 3.34 5.61 -10.62
CA SER A 80 2.40 4.72 -9.94
C SER A 80 2.21 5.18 -8.49
N LYS A 81 0.96 5.11 -8.01
CA LYS A 81 0.59 5.56 -6.67
C LYS A 81 -0.14 4.47 -5.91
N ILE A 82 0.17 4.37 -4.62
CA ILE A 82 -0.52 3.47 -3.70
C ILE A 82 -0.96 4.30 -2.50
N SER A 83 -2.21 4.14 -2.06
CA SER A 83 -2.71 4.74 -0.83
C SER A 83 -3.24 3.66 0.10
N ASN A 84 -2.65 3.55 1.28
CA ASN A 84 -3.12 2.70 2.34
C ASN A 84 -3.97 3.56 3.29
N VAL A 85 -5.27 3.33 3.32
CA VAL A 85 -6.24 4.14 4.05
C VAL A 85 -6.90 3.32 5.15
N ILE A 86 -7.01 3.89 6.33
CA ILE A 86 -7.84 3.43 7.44
C ILE A 86 -9.03 4.36 7.54
N SER A 87 -10.23 3.81 7.40
CA SER A 87 -11.49 4.56 7.51
C SER A 87 -12.40 3.98 8.58
N GLN A 88 -13.30 4.82 9.09
CA GLN A 88 -14.31 4.44 10.07
C GLN A 88 -15.67 4.33 9.39
N GLY A 89 -16.35 3.20 9.57
CA GLY A 89 -17.72 2.97 9.16
C GLY A 89 -18.73 3.73 10.00
N ALA A 90 -19.98 3.78 9.53
CA ALA A 90 -21.07 4.47 10.21
C ALA A 90 -21.34 3.93 11.64
N ASN A 91 -21.01 2.66 11.93
CA ASN A 91 -21.15 2.06 13.27
C ASN A 91 -19.79 1.88 13.96
N ALA A 92 -18.82 2.73 13.64
CA ALA A 92 -17.48 2.71 14.21
C ALA A 92 -16.63 1.46 13.90
N GLU A 93 -17.00 0.66 12.92
CA GLU A 93 -16.11 -0.38 12.37
C GLU A 93 -14.88 0.27 11.71
N LEU A 94 -13.72 -0.38 11.76
CA LEU A 94 -12.56 0.07 11.00
C LEU A 94 -12.37 -0.76 9.74
N TYR A 95 -12.07 -0.06 8.65
CA TYR A 95 -11.77 -0.64 7.36
C TYR A 95 -10.36 -0.26 6.93
N MET A 96 -9.66 -1.21 6.33
CA MET A 96 -8.44 -0.94 5.60
C MET A 96 -8.74 -1.01 4.12
N THR A 97 -8.37 0.05 3.40
CA THR A 97 -8.52 0.17 1.96
C THR A 97 -7.16 0.44 1.34
N TYR A 98 -6.72 -0.42 0.43
CA TYR A 98 -5.57 -0.09 -0.43
C TYR A 98 -6.10 0.34 -1.79
N ILE A 99 -5.60 1.48 -2.26
CA ILE A 99 -5.92 2.06 -3.56
C ILE A 99 -4.63 2.03 -4.38
N PHE A 100 -4.70 1.51 -5.60
CA PHE A 100 -3.59 1.38 -6.52
C PHE A 100 -3.92 2.13 -7.81
N GLU A 101 -3.02 3.01 -8.23
CA GLU A 101 -2.93 3.58 -9.57
C GLU A 101 -1.64 3.04 -10.19
N TRP A 102 -1.69 1.88 -10.83
CA TRP A 102 -0.52 1.27 -11.47
C TRP A 102 -0.38 1.74 -12.92
N ARG A 103 0.78 2.30 -13.26
CA ARG A 103 1.08 2.83 -14.60
C ARG A 103 1.95 1.84 -15.38
N HIS A 104 1.53 1.57 -16.61
CA HIS A 104 2.18 0.62 -17.51
C HIS A 104 2.55 1.29 -18.84
N PRO A 105 3.52 2.22 -18.85
CA PRO A 105 3.90 2.93 -20.07
C PRO A 105 4.35 1.96 -21.17
N GLY A 106 3.80 2.12 -22.38
CA GLY A 106 4.15 1.30 -23.55
C GLY A 106 3.45 -0.06 -23.63
N VAL A 107 2.58 -0.40 -22.68
CA VAL A 107 1.83 -1.66 -22.69
C VAL A 107 0.58 -1.55 -23.56
N SER A 108 0.30 -2.61 -24.34
CA SER A 108 -0.90 -2.67 -25.19
C SER A 108 -2.18 -2.85 -24.37
N GLN A 109 -3.34 -2.61 -24.98
CA GLN A 109 -4.62 -2.72 -24.29
C GLN A 109 -4.94 -4.16 -23.85
N VAL A 110 -4.48 -5.16 -24.61
CA VAL A 110 -4.66 -6.59 -24.29
C VAL A 110 -3.79 -6.98 -23.09
N GLU A 111 -2.53 -6.55 -23.07
CA GLU A 111 -1.63 -6.79 -21.95
C GLU A 111 -2.10 -6.04 -20.69
N LEU A 112 -2.61 -4.82 -20.83
CA LEU A 112 -3.16 -4.03 -19.72
C LEU A 112 -4.34 -4.76 -19.04
N ALA A 113 -5.22 -5.39 -19.82
CA ALA A 113 -6.33 -6.19 -19.29
C ALA A 113 -5.84 -7.46 -18.57
N ALA A 114 -4.80 -8.12 -19.08
CA ALA A 114 -4.20 -9.27 -18.40
C ALA A 114 -3.51 -8.87 -17.08
N LEU A 115 -2.83 -7.72 -17.07
CA LEU A 115 -2.25 -7.13 -15.85
C LEU A 115 -3.35 -6.82 -14.83
N LEU A 116 -4.45 -6.19 -15.24
CA LEU A 116 -5.56 -5.83 -14.36
C LEU A 116 -6.10 -7.03 -13.56
N GLU A 117 -6.27 -8.18 -14.20
CA GLU A 117 -6.77 -9.39 -13.53
C GLU A 117 -5.76 -9.97 -12.54
N LYS A 118 -4.46 -9.93 -12.84
CA LYS A 118 -3.40 -10.31 -11.90
C LYS A 118 -3.36 -9.35 -10.71
N GLU A 119 -3.43 -8.07 -11.03
CA GLU A 119 -3.31 -6.93 -10.12
C GLU A 119 -4.46 -6.88 -9.11
N LYS A 120 -5.71 -7.15 -9.54
CA LYS A 120 -6.85 -7.29 -8.62
C LYS A 120 -6.61 -8.34 -7.54
N LYS A 121 -6.09 -9.51 -7.93
CA LYS A 121 -5.77 -10.60 -6.99
C LYS A 121 -4.65 -10.19 -6.03
N MET A 122 -3.62 -9.53 -6.56
CA MET A 122 -2.52 -9.02 -5.75
C MET A 122 -2.99 -7.97 -4.73
N SER A 123 -3.82 -7.01 -5.15
CA SER A 123 -4.40 -5.99 -4.27
C SER A 123 -5.23 -6.59 -3.14
N GLN A 124 -6.07 -7.59 -3.44
CA GLN A 124 -6.82 -8.33 -2.43
C GLN A 124 -5.89 -9.01 -1.43
N MET A 125 -4.92 -9.80 -1.91
CA MET A 125 -3.98 -10.52 -1.06
C MET A 125 -3.13 -9.57 -0.19
N ALA A 126 -2.79 -8.38 -0.71
CA ALA A 126 -2.03 -7.39 0.04
C ALA A 126 -2.83 -6.88 1.25
N VAL A 127 -4.10 -6.54 1.07
CA VAL A 127 -4.97 -6.06 2.16
C VAL A 127 -5.24 -7.17 3.18
N GLU A 128 -5.69 -8.33 2.72
CA GLU A 128 -6.00 -9.46 3.60
C GLU A 128 -4.75 -9.95 4.35
N GLY A 129 -3.60 -10.01 3.67
CA GLY A 129 -2.32 -10.38 4.25
C GLY A 129 -1.85 -9.40 5.32
N THR A 130 -1.97 -8.09 5.09
CA THR A 130 -1.65 -7.10 6.12
C THR A 130 -2.60 -7.23 7.33
N ILE A 131 -3.91 -7.39 7.12
CA ILE A 131 -4.86 -7.60 8.24
C ILE A 131 -4.49 -8.84 9.05
N LYS A 132 -4.17 -9.94 8.37
CA LYS A 132 -3.75 -11.18 9.03
C LYS A 132 -2.54 -10.95 9.93
N VAL A 133 -1.49 -10.31 9.42
CA VAL A 133 -0.26 -10.06 10.18
C VAL A 133 -0.48 -9.09 11.33
N LEU A 134 -1.31 -8.06 11.14
CA LEU A 134 -1.70 -7.17 12.24
C LEU A 134 -2.41 -7.93 13.36
N ARG A 135 -3.27 -8.90 13.04
CA ARG A 135 -3.93 -9.76 14.03
C ARG A 135 -2.93 -10.64 14.76
N GLU A 136 -2.04 -11.31 14.03
CA GLU A 136 -0.99 -12.17 14.60
C GLU A 136 -0.08 -11.38 15.56
N LEU A 137 0.37 -10.19 15.17
CA LEU A 137 1.22 -9.34 16.02
C LEU A 137 0.50 -8.89 17.31
N VAL A 138 -0.81 -8.67 17.26
CA VAL A 138 -1.62 -8.36 18.44
C VAL A 138 -1.75 -9.57 19.36
N GLU A 139 -2.02 -10.75 18.80
CA GLU A 139 -2.08 -12.00 19.57
C GLU A 139 -0.75 -12.29 20.28
N GLU A 140 0.36 -11.99 19.61
CA GLU A 140 1.73 -12.11 20.13
C GLU A 140 2.16 -10.98 21.08
N LYS A 141 1.30 -9.97 21.33
CA LYS A 141 1.60 -8.77 22.14
C LYS A 141 2.82 -7.97 21.66
N LYS A 142 3.04 -7.96 20.34
CA LYS A 142 4.10 -7.20 19.66
C LYS A 142 3.61 -5.86 19.09
N LEU A 143 2.32 -5.56 19.27
CA LEU A 143 1.64 -4.30 18.99
C LEU A 143 0.72 -3.91 20.15
#